data_AF-A0A9E5Q8K4-F1
#
_entry.id   AF-A0A9E5Q8K4-F1
#
_cell.length_a   1.000
_cell.length_b   1.000
_cell.length_c   1.000
_cell.angle_alpha   90.00
_cell.angle_beta   90.00
_cell.angle_gamma   90.00
#
_symmetry.space_group_name_H-M   'P 1'
#
loop_
_entity.id
_entity.type
_entity.pdbx_description
1 polymer ?
#
loop_
_entity_poly.entity_id
_entity_poly.type
_entity_poly.pdbx_seq_one_letter_code
_entity_poly.pdbx_strand_id
1 'polypeptide(L)'
;MATDAGAQSHQYSEEGAVTCIGCHDTPYVTGILDTAHAKVSNPRTPAAQKECQSCHGPSATHMKFPMQVASVHFGSECEHKPEVQNQLCLECHEDGTRKDWRASAHGYERIVCSSCHSMHDPSKIVPTRASIEQACAGSCHEKIMGAANASEFTHSLGRDLGGKGELTCAGCHNPHGPLSSKRCLDCHVQTPEVLAKETPKARRYHEVALAKGTECIRCHKGISHPIRQLILEQSEREMRSLLAD
;
A
#
# COMPACT_ATOMS: atom_id res chain seq x y z
N MET A 1 52.28 -1.95 -1.10
CA MET A 1 51.43 -2.80 -0.24
C MET A 1 50.12 -2.05 -0.07
N ALA A 2 49.12 -2.42 -0.87
CA ALA A 2 47.80 -1.78 -0.82
C ALA A 2 47.05 -2.34 0.39
N THR A 3 46.58 -1.44 1.26
CA THR A 3 45.78 -1.75 2.43
C THR A 3 44.36 -2.11 2.00
N ASP A 4 43.93 -3.31 2.38
CA ASP A 4 42.61 -3.87 2.19
C ASP A 4 41.56 -3.01 2.91
N ALA A 5 40.75 -2.30 2.14
CA ALA A 5 39.66 -1.48 2.64
C ALA A 5 38.44 -2.35 2.90
N GLY A 6 38.30 -2.79 4.15
CA GLY A 6 37.00 -2.98 4.83
C GLY A 6 36.02 -3.96 4.19
N ALA A 7 36.33 -5.26 4.21
CA ALA A 7 35.28 -6.27 4.15
C ALA A 7 34.40 -6.17 5.41
N GLN A 8 33.22 -5.55 5.28
CA GLN A 8 32.21 -5.57 6.34
C GLN A 8 31.82 -7.03 6.62
N SER A 9 32.01 -7.48 7.86
CA SER A 9 31.63 -8.84 8.24
C SER A 9 30.10 -8.99 8.20
N HIS A 10 29.59 -9.75 7.23
CA HIS A 10 28.17 -10.12 7.10
C HIS A 10 27.73 -11.15 8.15
N GLN A 11 28.06 -10.91 9.43
CA GLN A 11 27.77 -11.83 10.53
C GLN A 11 26.49 -11.42 11.26
N TYR A 12 25.62 -12.40 11.49
CA TYR A 12 24.45 -12.28 12.37
C TYR A 12 24.89 -12.44 13.84
N SER A 13 24.13 -11.86 14.77
CA SER A 13 24.31 -12.07 16.20
C SER A 13 23.94 -13.50 16.56
N GLU A 14 24.78 -14.17 17.35
CA GLU A 14 24.49 -15.50 17.91
C GLU A 14 23.60 -15.41 19.16
N GLU A 15 23.57 -14.25 19.81
CA GLU A 15 22.78 -13.97 21.01
C GLU A 15 21.38 -13.38 20.69
N GLY A 16 21.08 -13.19 19.40
CA GLY A 16 19.78 -12.72 18.94
C GLY A 16 19.45 -11.28 19.35
N ALA A 17 18.16 -11.01 19.58
CA ALA A 17 17.59 -9.70 19.84
C ALA A 17 18.03 -9.10 21.17
N VAL A 18 18.44 -9.93 22.14
CA VAL A 18 18.92 -9.48 23.46
C VAL A 18 20.10 -8.52 23.33
N THR A 19 21.04 -8.81 22.42
CA THR A 19 22.18 -7.92 22.15
C THR A 19 21.72 -6.57 21.60
N CYS A 20 20.66 -6.56 20.79
CA CYS A 20 20.13 -5.35 20.16
C CYS A 20 19.41 -4.46 21.19
N ILE A 21 18.51 -5.04 21.99
CA ILE A 21 17.75 -4.30 23.02
C ILE A 21 18.66 -3.81 24.15
N GLY A 22 19.81 -4.44 24.39
CA GLY A 22 20.81 -3.94 25.34
C GLY A 22 21.22 -2.47 25.11
N CYS A 23 21.11 -1.97 23.87
CA CYS A 23 21.30 -0.55 23.54
C CYS A 23 20.03 0.12 22.99
N HIS A 24 19.13 -0.61 22.33
CA HIS A 24 17.94 -0.09 21.67
C HIS A 24 16.64 -0.30 22.47
N ASP A 25 16.70 -0.43 23.80
CA ASP A 25 15.54 -0.54 24.68
C ASP A 25 14.81 0.80 24.83
N THR A 26 14.07 1.17 23.78
CA THR A 26 13.19 2.34 23.78
C THR A 26 11.78 1.91 23.40
N PRO A 27 10.73 2.56 23.92
CA PRO A 27 9.34 2.24 23.56
C PRO A 27 9.07 2.25 22.06
N TYR A 28 9.78 3.11 21.31
CA TYR A 28 9.71 3.11 19.86
C TYR A 28 10.18 1.78 19.28
N VAL A 29 11.42 1.36 19.58
CA VAL A 29 11.97 0.11 19.03
C VAL A 29 11.18 -1.10 19.51
N THR A 30 10.87 -1.18 20.80
CA THR A 30 10.17 -2.33 21.39
C THR A 30 8.71 -2.42 20.97
N GLY A 31 8.12 -1.37 20.38
CA GLY A 31 6.75 -1.42 19.85
C GLY A 31 6.54 -2.50 18.79
N ILE A 32 7.61 -2.97 18.13
CA ILE A 32 7.53 -4.13 17.21
C ILE A 32 7.10 -5.42 17.92
N LEU A 33 7.35 -5.54 19.22
CA LEU A 33 7.02 -6.73 20.01
C LEU A 33 5.50 -6.94 20.12
N ASP A 34 4.70 -5.89 19.93
CA ASP A 34 3.24 -5.94 19.94
C ASP A 34 2.64 -6.27 18.57
N THR A 35 3.47 -6.63 17.59
CA THR A 35 3.07 -6.80 16.19
C THR A 35 3.05 -8.27 15.77
N ALA A 36 2.44 -8.55 14.62
CA ALA A 36 2.45 -9.90 14.05
C ALA A 36 3.86 -10.41 13.74
N HIS A 37 4.85 -9.53 13.54
CA HIS A 37 6.23 -9.90 13.22
C HIS A 37 7.01 -10.42 14.44
N ALA A 38 6.51 -10.17 15.65
CA ALA A 38 7.12 -10.65 16.90
C ALA A 38 6.62 -12.03 17.37
N LYS A 39 5.74 -12.69 16.59
CA LYS A 39 5.14 -13.97 16.99
C LYS A 39 6.08 -15.17 16.76
N VAL A 40 6.91 -15.47 17.76
CA VAL A 40 7.86 -16.60 17.76
C VAL A 40 7.21 -17.95 17.41
N SER A 41 5.94 -18.17 17.77
CA SER A 41 5.23 -19.41 17.46
C SER A 41 4.91 -19.60 15.96
N ASN A 42 5.05 -18.56 15.14
CA ASN A 42 4.88 -18.64 13.70
C ASN A 42 6.25 -18.63 13.00
N PRO A 43 6.70 -19.74 12.40
CA PRO A 43 8.04 -19.86 11.79
C PRO A 43 8.28 -18.94 10.59
N ARG A 44 7.21 -18.33 10.04
CA ARG A 44 7.31 -17.35 8.94
C ARG A 44 7.59 -15.93 9.41
N THR A 45 7.63 -15.68 10.72
CA THR A 45 7.82 -14.33 11.26
C THR A 45 9.30 -14.03 11.52
N PRO A 46 9.71 -12.74 11.45
CA PRO A 46 11.05 -12.33 11.84
C PRO A 46 11.49 -12.87 13.20
N ALA A 47 10.62 -12.83 14.22
CA ALA A 47 10.96 -13.31 15.56
C ALA A 47 11.22 -14.82 15.67
N ALA A 48 10.74 -15.62 14.71
CA ALA A 48 11.07 -17.04 14.64
C ALA A 48 12.30 -17.32 13.75
N GLN A 49 12.91 -16.29 13.16
CA GLN A 49 14.03 -16.38 12.22
C GLN A 49 15.29 -15.69 12.76
N LYS A 50 15.58 -14.48 12.31
CA LYS A 50 16.75 -13.67 12.71
C LYS A 50 16.35 -12.45 13.52
N GLU A 51 15.12 -12.44 14.04
CA GLU A 51 14.56 -11.40 14.89
C GLU A 51 14.75 -10.00 14.26
N CYS A 52 15.36 -9.05 14.98
CA CYS A 52 15.68 -7.71 14.48
C CYS A 52 16.44 -7.75 13.15
N GLN A 53 17.35 -8.71 13.00
CA GLN A 53 18.23 -8.85 11.84
C GLN A 53 17.56 -9.48 10.63
N SER A 54 16.30 -9.94 10.75
CA SER A 54 15.51 -10.32 9.58
C SER A 54 15.16 -9.11 8.71
N CYS A 55 15.11 -7.91 9.32
CA CYS A 55 14.86 -6.65 8.60
C CYS A 55 16.11 -5.75 8.57
N HIS A 56 16.84 -5.67 9.68
CA HIS A 56 18.04 -4.84 9.79
C HIS A 56 19.32 -5.51 9.27
N GLY A 57 19.24 -6.78 8.86
CA GLY A 57 20.36 -7.53 8.32
C GLY A 57 21.50 -7.82 9.32
N PRO A 58 22.63 -8.35 8.82
CA PRO A 58 23.84 -8.54 9.62
C PRO A 58 24.37 -7.23 10.21
N SER A 59 24.50 -7.16 11.53
CA SER A 59 24.84 -5.92 12.27
C SER A 59 26.17 -6.02 13.03
N ALA A 60 27.04 -6.99 12.73
CA ALA A 60 28.29 -7.19 13.45
C ALA A 60 29.20 -5.95 13.51
N THR A 61 29.31 -5.20 12.40
CA THR A 61 30.09 -3.95 12.36
C THR A 61 29.41 -2.85 13.17
N HIS A 62 28.08 -2.73 13.07
CA HIS A 62 27.28 -1.78 13.86
C HIS A 62 27.46 -2.04 15.36
N MET A 63 27.44 -3.30 15.81
CA MET A 63 27.65 -3.64 17.23
C MET A 63 29.04 -3.24 17.75
N LYS A 64 30.07 -3.26 16.90
CA LYS A 64 31.43 -2.83 17.28
C LYS A 64 31.57 -1.30 17.32
N PHE A 65 30.85 -0.59 16.45
CA PHE A 65 30.96 0.85 16.27
C PHE A 65 29.56 1.52 16.16
N PRO A 66 28.71 1.43 17.20
CA PRO A 66 27.29 1.78 17.09
C PRO A 66 27.04 3.25 16.78
N MET A 67 27.98 4.13 17.11
CA MET A 67 27.92 5.57 16.85
C MET A 67 28.51 5.99 15.49
N GLN A 68 29.13 5.06 14.75
CA GLN A 68 29.87 5.36 13.51
C GLN A 68 29.32 4.62 12.30
N VAL A 69 28.70 3.45 12.51
CA VAL A 69 28.19 2.60 11.44
C VAL A 69 26.71 2.33 11.71
N ALA A 70 25.83 2.82 10.84
CA ALA A 70 24.42 2.49 10.89
C ALA A 70 24.17 1.03 10.44
N SER A 71 23.17 0.39 11.02
CA SER A 71 22.61 -0.84 10.45
C SER A 71 21.66 -0.50 9.29
N VAL A 72 21.18 -1.52 8.56
CA VAL A 72 20.11 -1.31 7.57
C VAL A 72 18.94 -0.67 8.29
N HIS A 73 18.38 0.38 7.72
CA HIS A 73 17.21 1.08 8.26
C HIS A 73 16.29 1.46 7.10
N PHE A 74 15.15 2.09 7.40
CA PHE A 74 14.09 2.33 6.45
C PHE A 74 13.63 3.79 6.50
N GLY A 75 13.10 4.29 5.39
CA GLY A 75 12.58 5.65 5.27
C GLY A 75 13.51 6.59 4.50
N SER A 76 13.22 7.89 4.58
CA SER A 76 13.91 8.93 3.80
C SER A 76 15.39 9.08 4.12
N GLU A 77 15.78 8.81 5.36
CA GLU A 77 17.16 8.94 5.83
C GLU A 77 18.04 7.74 5.46
N CYS A 78 17.44 6.68 4.89
CA CYS A 78 18.19 5.51 4.50
C CYS A 78 18.96 5.72 3.20
N GLU A 79 20.27 5.44 3.27
CA GLU A 79 21.20 5.52 2.14
C GLU A 79 20.90 4.49 1.03
N HIS A 80 20.18 3.41 1.38
CA HIS A 80 19.77 2.40 0.41
C HIS A 80 18.62 2.89 -0.46
N LYS A 81 18.69 2.58 -1.75
CA LYS A 81 17.63 2.90 -2.71
C LYS A 81 16.29 2.28 -2.27
N PRO A 82 15.15 2.92 -2.59
CA PRO A 82 13.82 2.41 -2.24
C PRO A 82 13.56 0.94 -2.62
N GLU A 83 14.10 0.47 -3.74
CA GLU A 83 13.94 -0.92 -4.17
C GLU A 83 14.56 -1.90 -3.19
N VAL A 84 15.74 -1.57 -2.65
CA VAL A 84 16.45 -2.41 -1.67
C VAL A 84 15.67 -2.44 -0.37
N GLN A 85 15.18 -1.28 0.08
CA GLN A 85 14.32 -1.19 1.27
C GLN A 85 13.03 -2.02 1.12
N ASN A 86 12.34 -1.87 -0.01
CA ASN A 86 11.09 -2.58 -0.28
C ASN A 86 11.29 -4.08 -0.51
N GLN A 87 12.42 -4.49 -1.10
CA GLN A 87 12.69 -5.89 -1.39
C GLN A 87 12.69 -6.74 -0.12
N LEU A 88 13.21 -6.22 1.00
CA LEU A 88 13.17 -6.90 2.30
C LEU A 88 11.73 -7.19 2.77
N CYS A 89 10.78 -6.31 2.47
CA CYS A 89 9.37 -6.55 2.76
C CYS A 89 8.79 -7.57 1.77
N LEU A 90 9.10 -7.44 0.49
CA LEU A 90 8.54 -8.24 -0.60
C LEU A 90 9.04 -9.69 -0.58
N GLU A 91 10.20 -9.99 -0.02
CA GLU A 91 10.67 -11.36 0.22
C GLU A 91 9.63 -12.24 0.92
N CYS A 92 8.81 -11.64 1.80
CA CYS A 92 7.73 -12.33 2.52
C CYS A 92 6.33 -11.87 2.11
N HIS A 93 6.17 -10.66 1.54
CA HIS A 93 4.87 -10.02 1.29
C HIS A 93 4.52 -9.83 -0.18
N GLU A 94 5.24 -10.46 -1.11
CA GLU A 94 4.90 -10.43 -2.54
C GLU A 94 3.74 -11.39 -2.89
N ASP A 95 2.61 -11.23 -2.20
CA ASP A 95 1.41 -12.07 -2.36
C ASP A 95 0.10 -11.27 -2.24
N GLY A 96 -1.04 -11.95 -2.44
CA GLY A 96 -2.36 -11.39 -2.17
C GLY A 96 -2.61 -10.04 -2.85
N THR A 97 -2.89 -9.01 -2.05
CA THR A 97 -3.11 -7.64 -2.53
C THR A 97 -1.84 -6.92 -2.97
N ARG A 98 -0.66 -7.45 -2.65
CA ARG A 98 0.66 -6.87 -2.93
C ARG A 98 1.39 -7.56 -4.08
N LYS A 99 0.83 -8.64 -4.63
CA LYS A 99 1.43 -9.44 -5.72
C LYS A 99 1.80 -8.61 -6.96
N ASP A 100 1.06 -7.53 -7.21
CA ASP A 100 1.27 -6.66 -8.38
C ASP A 100 1.96 -5.34 -7.98
N TRP A 101 2.64 -5.28 -6.82
CA TRP A 101 3.29 -4.07 -6.30
C TRP A 101 4.17 -3.38 -7.33
N ARG A 102 5.02 -4.14 -8.03
CA ARG A 102 5.93 -3.59 -9.04
C ARG A 102 5.20 -2.94 -10.23
N ALA A 103 3.95 -3.32 -10.48
CA ALA A 103 3.09 -2.74 -11.51
C ALA A 103 2.13 -1.67 -10.98
N SER A 104 2.15 -1.40 -9.67
CA SER A 104 1.36 -0.33 -9.06
C SER A 104 1.97 1.05 -9.32
N ALA A 105 1.16 2.10 -9.20
CA ALA A 105 1.66 3.48 -9.29
C ALA A 105 2.70 3.77 -8.20
N HIS A 106 2.48 3.32 -6.97
CA HIS A 106 3.44 3.50 -5.87
C HIS A 106 4.74 2.73 -6.09
N GLY A 107 4.67 1.51 -6.66
CA GLY A 107 5.85 0.75 -7.04
C GLY A 107 6.64 1.42 -8.16
N TYR A 108 5.96 1.98 -9.16
CA TYR A 108 6.58 2.74 -10.25
C TYR A 108 7.25 4.03 -9.77
N GLU A 109 6.58 4.76 -8.86
CA GLU A 109 7.11 5.98 -8.21
C GLU A 109 8.09 5.67 -7.07
N ARG A 110 8.47 4.40 -6.87
CA ARG A 110 9.51 3.97 -5.93
C ARG A 110 9.22 4.40 -4.49
N ILE A 111 7.95 4.44 -4.10
CA ILE A 111 7.54 4.76 -2.73
C ILE A 111 7.98 3.62 -1.80
N VAL A 112 8.55 3.95 -0.63
CA VAL A 112 8.97 2.93 0.34
C VAL A 112 7.79 2.48 1.21
N CYS A 113 7.71 1.19 1.54
CA CYS A 113 6.64 0.64 2.39
C CYS A 113 6.56 1.38 3.74
N SER A 114 7.72 1.79 4.27
CA SER A 114 7.85 2.53 5.53
C SER A 114 7.31 3.97 5.48
N SER A 115 7.01 4.51 4.30
CA SER A 115 6.35 5.83 4.19
C SER A 115 4.89 5.80 4.64
N CYS A 116 4.25 4.63 4.62
CA CYS A 116 2.86 4.45 5.06
C CYS A 116 2.75 3.52 6.28
N HIS A 117 3.59 2.49 6.36
CA HIS A 117 3.58 1.50 7.44
C HIS A 117 4.72 1.74 8.42
N SER A 118 4.48 1.56 9.72
CA SER A 118 5.55 1.63 10.73
C SER A 118 5.62 0.35 11.53
N MET A 119 6.69 -0.42 11.37
CA MET A 119 6.85 -1.70 12.06
C MET A 119 7.10 -1.57 13.57
N HIS A 120 7.51 -0.39 14.02
CA HIS A 120 7.74 -0.04 15.41
C HIS A 120 6.53 0.62 16.08
N ASP A 121 5.45 0.86 15.33
CA ASP A 121 4.22 1.46 15.85
C ASP A 121 3.03 0.53 15.51
N PRO A 122 2.55 -0.29 16.46
CA PRO A 122 1.50 -1.27 16.20
C PRO A 122 0.19 -0.62 15.70
N SER A 123 -0.05 0.66 16.03
CA SER A 123 -1.22 1.40 15.58
C SER A 123 -1.20 1.74 14.07
N LYS A 124 -0.01 1.70 13.45
CA LYS A 124 0.23 2.02 12.02
C LYS A 124 0.44 0.79 11.14
N ILE A 125 0.45 -0.40 11.74
CA ILE A 125 0.53 -1.69 11.01
C ILE A 125 -0.87 -2.21 10.70
N VAL A 126 -1.82 -1.97 11.60
CA VAL A 126 -3.21 -2.40 11.45
C VAL A 126 -3.99 -1.25 10.82
N PRO A 127 -4.59 -1.44 9.63
CA PRO A 127 -5.10 -0.35 8.82
C PRO A 127 -6.45 0.14 9.37
N THR A 128 -6.40 0.88 10.47
CA THR A 128 -7.56 1.64 10.95
C THR A 128 -7.91 2.72 9.93
N ARG A 129 -9.19 3.15 9.92
CA ARG A 129 -9.65 4.27 9.08
C ARG A 129 -8.73 5.49 9.19
N ALA A 130 -8.44 5.92 10.42
CA ALA A 130 -7.59 7.08 10.68
C ALA A 130 -6.18 6.91 10.10
N SER A 131 -5.56 5.73 10.27
CA SER A 131 -4.23 5.45 9.71
C SER A 131 -4.21 5.48 8.18
N ILE A 132 -5.26 4.98 7.51
CA ILE A 132 -5.38 5.02 6.04
C ILE A 132 -5.53 6.46 5.56
N GLU A 133 -6.42 7.24 6.19
CA GLU A 133 -6.66 8.63 5.80
C GLU A 133 -5.41 9.48 5.98
N GLN A 134 -4.70 9.32 7.11
CA GLN A 134 -3.44 10.00 7.35
C GLN A 134 -2.36 9.59 6.33
N ALA A 135 -2.22 8.28 6.07
CA ALA A 135 -1.19 7.75 5.17
C ALA A 135 -1.44 8.10 3.70
N CYS A 136 -2.69 8.33 3.28
CA CYS A 136 -3.02 8.70 1.90
C CYS A 136 -3.17 10.22 1.75
N ALA A 137 -4.20 10.78 2.39
CA ALA A 137 -4.58 12.18 2.22
C ALA A 137 -3.60 13.12 2.93
N GLY A 138 -3.22 12.80 4.16
CA GLY A 138 -2.33 13.63 4.98
C GLY A 138 -0.86 13.62 4.56
N SER A 139 -0.47 12.79 3.58
CA SER A 139 0.92 12.64 3.14
C SER A 139 1.18 13.20 1.74
N CYS A 140 0.43 12.74 0.74
CA CYS A 140 0.70 13.02 -0.67
C CYS A 140 -0.57 13.25 -1.49
N HIS A 141 -1.66 12.55 -1.19
CA HIS A 141 -2.85 12.56 -2.04
C HIS A 141 -3.68 13.84 -1.90
N GLU A 142 -3.44 14.71 -0.91
CA GLU A 142 -4.07 16.03 -0.84
C GLU A 142 -3.96 16.79 -2.18
N LYS A 143 -2.76 16.82 -2.77
CA LYS A 143 -2.52 17.49 -4.06
C LYS A 143 -3.10 16.75 -5.26
N ILE A 144 -3.15 15.42 -5.19
CA ILE A 144 -3.70 14.56 -6.25
C ILE A 144 -5.22 14.71 -6.34
N MET A 145 -5.87 14.86 -5.18
CA MET A 145 -7.31 15.04 -5.05
C MET A 145 -7.77 16.44 -5.48
N GLY A 146 -6.87 17.43 -5.53
CA GLY A 146 -7.15 18.77 -6.02
C GLY A 146 -8.08 19.55 -5.07
N ALA A 147 -9.03 20.30 -5.62
CA ALA A 147 -10.02 21.04 -4.81
C ALA A 147 -11.06 20.12 -4.15
N ALA A 148 -11.10 18.84 -4.53
CA ALA A 148 -12.03 17.90 -3.95
C ALA A 148 -11.55 17.48 -2.56
N ASN A 149 -12.42 17.62 -1.57
CA ASN A 149 -12.11 17.31 -0.17
C ASN A 149 -12.61 15.92 0.23
N ALA A 150 -12.07 15.37 1.33
CA ALA A 150 -12.46 14.06 1.88
C ALA A 150 -13.99 13.87 2.01
N SER A 151 -14.71 14.95 2.37
CA SER A 151 -16.16 14.97 2.50
C SER A 151 -16.93 14.93 1.17
N GLU A 152 -16.35 15.40 0.08
CA GLU A 152 -16.90 15.28 -1.29
C GLU A 152 -16.70 13.87 -1.87
N PHE A 153 -15.85 13.05 -1.25
CA PHE A 153 -15.66 11.62 -1.59
C PHE A 153 -16.63 10.70 -0.85
N THR A 154 -17.62 11.25 -0.15
CA THR A 154 -18.57 10.46 0.65
C THR A 154 -19.57 9.74 -0.26
N HIS A 155 -19.45 8.41 -0.33
CA HIS A 155 -20.61 7.60 -0.67
C HIS A 155 -21.59 7.70 0.51
N SER A 156 -22.88 7.92 0.20
CA SER A 156 -23.94 7.87 1.21
C SER A 156 -24.17 6.48 1.80
N LEU A 157 -23.37 5.47 1.39
CA LEU A 157 -23.38 4.11 1.95
C LEU A 157 -23.23 4.07 3.48
N GLY A 158 -22.58 5.08 4.09
CA GLY A 158 -22.58 5.23 5.55
C GLY A 158 -24.00 5.33 6.13
N ARG A 159 -24.91 6.02 5.44
CA ARG A 159 -26.33 6.14 5.80
C ARG A 159 -27.11 4.86 5.49
N ASP A 160 -26.91 4.29 4.31
CA ASP A 160 -27.65 3.10 3.85
C ASP A 160 -27.24 1.80 4.57
N LEU A 161 -26.02 1.76 5.13
CA LEU A 161 -25.52 0.66 5.98
C LEU A 161 -25.63 0.95 7.48
N GLY A 162 -26.50 1.89 7.90
CA GLY A 162 -26.81 2.13 9.30
C GLY A 162 -25.64 2.66 10.15
N GLY A 163 -24.83 3.55 9.59
CA GLY A 163 -23.66 4.14 10.25
C GLY A 163 -22.40 3.26 10.25
N LYS A 164 -22.47 2.05 9.69
CA LYS A 164 -21.32 1.12 9.59
C LYS A 164 -20.55 1.20 8.27
N GLY A 165 -21.01 2.03 7.33
CA GLY A 165 -20.55 2.11 5.94
C GLY A 165 -19.46 3.15 5.67
N GLU A 166 -18.55 3.38 6.60
CA GLU A 166 -17.47 4.34 6.42
C GLU A 166 -16.40 3.78 5.47
N LEU A 167 -16.50 4.14 4.19
CA LEU A 167 -15.48 3.80 3.18
C LEU A 167 -14.15 4.49 3.51
N THR A 168 -13.05 3.78 3.30
CA THR A 168 -11.69 4.33 3.34
C THR A 168 -11.11 4.37 1.92
N CYS A 169 -10.02 5.11 1.72
CA CYS A 169 -9.31 5.14 0.44
C CYS A 169 -8.98 3.71 -0.07
N ALA A 170 -8.57 2.84 0.85
CA ALA A 170 -8.21 1.44 0.57
C ALA A 170 -9.42 0.51 0.35
N GLY A 171 -10.64 0.95 0.67
CA GLY A 171 -11.87 0.21 0.38
C GLY A 171 -12.11 0.12 -1.13
N CYS A 172 -11.80 1.18 -1.86
CA CYS A 172 -11.95 1.25 -3.32
C CYS A 172 -10.62 1.08 -4.06
N HIS A 173 -9.52 1.60 -3.51
CA HIS A 173 -8.20 1.52 -4.14
C HIS A 173 -7.33 0.45 -3.49
N ASN A 174 -6.58 -0.30 -4.30
CA ASN A 174 -5.48 -1.11 -3.79
C ASN A 174 -4.18 -0.29 -3.89
N PRO A 175 -3.63 0.25 -2.78
CA PRO A 175 -2.39 1.04 -2.84
C PRO A 175 -1.18 0.19 -3.28
N HIS A 176 -1.31 -1.14 -3.27
CA HIS A 176 -0.26 -2.06 -3.68
C HIS A 176 -0.49 -2.69 -5.06
N GLY A 177 -1.51 -2.26 -5.79
CA GLY A 177 -1.86 -2.83 -7.08
C GLY A 177 -2.03 -1.75 -8.15
N PRO A 178 -2.16 -2.16 -9.42
CA PRO A 178 -2.51 -1.23 -10.48
C PRO A 178 -3.87 -0.57 -10.18
N LEU A 179 -4.04 0.65 -10.68
CA LEU A 179 -5.34 1.32 -10.60
C LEU A 179 -6.38 0.48 -11.33
N SER A 180 -7.39 0.02 -10.61
CA SER A 180 -8.43 -0.87 -11.12
C SER A 180 -9.79 -0.55 -10.51
N SER A 181 -10.83 -0.73 -11.30
CA SER A 181 -12.24 -0.63 -10.92
C SER A 181 -12.83 -1.92 -10.37
N LYS A 182 -12.04 -3.00 -10.26
CA LYS A 182 -12.55 -4.30 -9.78
C LYS A 182 -13.21 -4.19 -8.40
N ARG A 183 -12.65 -3.39 -7.49
CA ARG A 183 -13.21 -3.13 -6.16
C ARG A 183 -14.51 -2.32 -6.19
N CYS A 184 -14.82 -1.61 -7.28
CA CYS A 184 -16.12 -0.97 -7.42
C CYS A 184 -17.23 -2.03 -7.46
N LEU A 185 -16.97 -3.20 -8.05
CA LEU A 185 -17.93 -4.29 -8.18
C LEU A 185 -18.22 -5.02 -6.87
N ASP A 186 -17.42 -4.78 -5.82
CA ASP A 186 -17.71 -5.28 -4.46
C ASP A 186 -19.05 -4.73 -3.94
N CYS A 187 -19.48 -3.56 -4.46
CA CYS A 187 -20.76 -2.91 -4.12
C CYS A 187 -21.64 -2.60 -5.36
N HIS A 188 -21.04 -2.21 -6.49
CA HIS A 188 -21.74 -1.80 -7.71
C HIS A 188 -21.99 -2.96 -8.68
N VAL A 189 -22.73 -3.96 -8.23
CA VAL A 189 -23.06 -5.13 -9.06
C VAL A 189 -23.97 -4.72 -10.23
N GLN A 190 -23.57 -5.06 -11.45
CA GLN A 190 -24.32 -4.77 -12.68
C GLN A 190 -25.23 -5.93 -13.05
N THR A 191 -26.25 -6.20 -12.22
CA THR A 191 -27.24 -7.24 -12.54
C THR A 191 -28.20 -6.78 -13.64
N PRO A 192 -28.91 -7.68 -14.33
CA PRO A 192 -29.93 -7.31 -15.31
C PRO A 192 -30.98 -6.34 -14.75
N GLU A 193 -31.36 -6.48 -13.48
CA GLU A 193 -32.31 -5.60 -12.80
C GLU A 193 -31.74 -4.20 -12.57
N VAL A 194 -30.44 -4.08 -12.33
CA VAL A 194 -29.75 -2.79 -12.22
C VAL A 194 -29.68 -2.12 -13.60
N LEU A 195 -29.24 -2.85 -14.62
CA LEU A 195 -29.17 -2.36 -16.01
C LEU A 195 -30.55 -1.93 -16.53
N ALA A 196 -31.62 -2.63 -16.13
CA ALA A 196 -33.00 -2.30 -16.50
C ALA A 196 -33.48 -0.92 -15.97
N LYS A 197 -32.84 -0.38 -14.94
CA LYS A 197 -33.14 0.96 -14.40
C LYS A 197 -32.42 2.10 -15.12
N GLU A 198 -31.45 1.77 -15.97
CA GLU A 198 -30.64 2.75 -16.68
C GLU A 198 -31.35 3.31 -17.90
N THR A 199 -30.90 4.49 -18.34
CA THR A 199 -31.32 5.05 -19.64
C THR A 199 -30.96 4.09 -20.79
N PRO A 200 -31.70 4.09 -21.90
CA PRO A 200 -31.39 3.21 -23.04
C PRO A 200 -29.96 3.36 -23.57
N LYS A 201 -29.41 4.59 -23.56
CA LYS A 201 -28.03 4.88 -23.98
C LYS A 201 -27.02 4.25 -23.01
N ALA A 202 -27.19 4.45 -21.70
CA ALA A 202 -26.29 3.93 -20.68
C ALA A 202 -26.31 2.39 -20.65
N ARG A 203 -27.50 1.78 -20.71
CA ARG A 203 -27.67 0.32 -20.73
C ARG A 203 -26.87 -0.32 -21.87
N ARG A 204 -27.01 0.21 -23.09
CA ARG A 204 -26.25 -0.29 -24.26
C ARG A 204 -24.74 -0.22 -24.02
N TYR A 205 -24.26 0.85 -23.39
CA TYR A 205 -22.84 1.02 -23.12
C TYR A 205 -22.35 0.04 -22.06
N HIS A 206 -23.10 -0.13 -20.97
CA HIS A 206 -22.77 -1.07 -19.91
C HIS A 206 -22.86 -2.53 -20.38
N GLU A 207 -23.85 -2.91 -21.18
CA GLU A 207 -23.93 -4.25 -21.78
C GLU A 207 -22.68 -4.59 -22.61
N VAL A 208 -22.25 -3.67 -23.48
CA VAL A 208 -21.02 -3.85 -24.29
C VAL A 208 -19.78 -3.87 -23.40
N ALA A 209 -19.68 -2.96 -22.43
CA ALA A 209 -18.54 -2.91 -21.52
C ALA A 209 -18.41 -4.20 -20.70
N LEU A 210 -19.52 -4.71 -20.16
CA LEU A 210 -19.56 -5.98 -19.41
C LEU A 210 -19.20 -7.16 -20.30
N ALA A 211 -19.76 -7.23 -21.51
CA ALA A 211 -19.45 -8.29 -22.47
C ALA A 211 -17.96 -8.31 -22.87
N LYS A 212 -17.33 -7.14 -22.99
CA LYS A 212 -15.89 -6.99 -23.28
C LYS A 212 -14.99 -7.02 -22.04
N GLY A 213 -15.54 -7.21 -20.83
CA GLY A 213 -14.77 -7.18 -19.58
C GLY A 213 -14.07 -5.84 -19.33
N THR A 214 -14.62 -4.75 -19.86
CA THR A 214 -14.04 -3.41 -19.77
C THR A 214 -14.20 -2.87 -18.35
N GLU A 215 -13.09 -2.43 -17.78
CA GLU A 215 -13.06 -1.80 -16.46
C GLU A 215 -13.82 -0.46 -16.43
N CYS A 216 -14.59 -0.22 -15.35
CA CYS A 216 -15.46 0.95 -15.20
C CYS A 216 -14.68 2.26 -15.32
N ILE A 217 -13.47 2.30 -14.74
CA ILE A 217 -12.57 3.45 -14.79
C ILE A 217 -12.03 3.72 -16.20
N ARG A 218 -12.30 2.88 -17.21
CA ARG A 218 -11.98 3.23 -18.60
C ARG A 218 -12.86 4.39 -19.10
N CYS A 219 -14.14 4.39 -18.73
CA CYS A 219 -15.08 5.46 -19.05
C CYS A 219 -15.25 6.46 -17.89
N HIS A 220 -15.28 5.96 -16.65
CA HIS A 220 -15.54 6.73 -15.43
C HIS A 220 -14.26 7.17 -14.69
N LYS A 221 -13.21 7.60 -15.40
CA LYS A 221 -12.01 8.14 -14.73
C LYS A 221 -12.42 9.35 -13.89
N GLY A 222 -12.11 9.31 -12.59
CA GLY A 222 -12.44 10.40 -11.67
C GLY A 222 -13.89 10.43 -11.20
N ILE A 223 -14.68 9.36 -11.34
CA ILE A 223 -16.00 9.31 -10.69
C ILE A 223 -15.91 9.46 -9.16
N SER A 224 -14.78 9.04 -8.59
CA SER A 224 -14.45 9.21 -7.17
C SER A 224 -13.86 10.58 -6.84
N HIS A 225 -13.48 11.40 -7.84
CA HIS A 225 -12.86 12.73 -7.68
C HIS A 225 -13.47 13.69 -8.71
N PRO A 226 -14.53 14.45 -8.36
CA PRO A 226 -15.50 14.94 -9.33
C PRO A 226 -14.92 15.90 -10.37
N ILE A 227 -14.86 15.45 -11.64
CA ILE A 227 -14.77 16.32 -12.83
C ILE A 227 -15.82 15.86 -13.86
N ARG A 228 -17.09 16.23 -13.62
CA ARG A 228 -18.26 15.73 -14.36
C ARG A 228 -18.17 15.86 -15.88
N GLN A 229 -17.60 16.96 -16.40
CA GLN A 229 -17.49 17.17 -17.84
C GLN A 229 -16.44 16.27 -18.51
N LEU A 230 -15.28 16.07 -17.86
CA LEU A 230 -14.25 15.16 -18.36
C LEU A 230 -14.77 13.72 -18.47
N ILE A 231 -15.59 13.29 -17.51
CA ILE A 231 -16.20 11.94 -17.50
C ILE A 231 -17.07 11.74 -18.74
N LEU A 232 -17.90 12.72 -19.10
CA LEU A 232 -18.82 12.62 -20.23
C LEU A 232 -18.06 12.51 -21.56
N GLU A 233 -17.13 13.43 -21.81
CA GLU A 233 -16.34 13.44 -23.05
C GLU A 233 -15.49 12.18 -23.20
N GLN A 234 -14.87 11.73 -22.11
CA GLN A 234 -14.07 10.52 -22.14
C GLN A 234 -14.93 9.27 -22.37
N SER A 235 -16.05 9.14 -21.67
CA SER A 235 -16.96 8.00 -21.85
C SER A 235 -17.40 7.88 -23.31
N GLU A 236 -17.68 9.01 -23.97
CA GLU A 236 -18.07 8.99 -25.39
C GLU A 236 -16.93 8.59 -26.33
N ARG A 237 -15.69 9.05 -26.08
CA ARG A 237 -14.53 8.64 -26.88
C ARG A 237 -14.23 7.15 -26.76
N GLU A 238 -14.19 6.64 -25.53
CA GLU A 238 -13.87 5.22 -25.27
C GLU A 238 -14.96 4.30 -25.83
N MET A 239 -16.23 4.66 -25.71
CA MET A 239 -17.32 3.87 -26.27
C MET A 239 -17.30 3.83 -27.80
N ARG A 240 -16.89 4.91 -28.48
CA ARG A 240 -16.71 4.89 -29.93
C ARG A 240 -15.63 3.89 -30.35
N SER A 241 -14.54 3.80 -29.60
CA SER A 241 -13.50 2.78 -29.84
C SER A 241 -14.05 1.37 -29.63
N LEU A 242 -14.77 1.13 -28.52
CA LEU A 242 -15.30 -0.19 -28.21
C LEU A 242 -16.39 -0.67 -29.17
N LEU A 243 -17.12 0.24 -29.81
CA LEU A 243 -18.16 -0.11 -30.80
C LEU A 243 -17.62 -0.27 -32.23
N ALA A 244 -16.39 0.15 -32.49
CA ALA A 244 -15.75 0.02 -33.80
C ALA A 244 -15.11 -1.36 -34.04
N ASP A 245 -14.86 -2.11 -32.96
CA ASP A 245 -14.30 -3.47 -32.94
C ASP A 245 -15.38 -4.53 -32.70
#